data_AF-A0A1H9MPD7-F1
#
_entry.id   AF-A0A1H9MPD7-F1
#
_cell.length_a   1.000
_cell.length_b   1.000
_cell.length_c   1.000
_cell.angle_alpha   90.00
_cell.angle_beta   90.00
_cell.angle_gamma   90.00
#
_symmetry.space_group_name_H-M   'P 1'
#
loop_
_entity.id
_entity.type
_entity.pdbx_description
1 polymer ?
#
loop_
_entity_poly.entity_id
_entity_poly.type
_entity_poly.pdbx_seq_one_letter_code
_entity_poly.pdbx_strand_id
1 'polypeptide(L)'
;MMKLSKQTIPLIIFFLYFFYVASAQNDITKVRLALKSSYAFTSKMTILPAQAPMSTLLNRISANGKFNRADSLPRGADLTDTIFKMNCVYFHPDSTAYYQVPAVKFKIYHALNAWLSKYPSYQWHISAFSQPQKLGIMMVMLFDQMKVDSLDATYGPVIKNIKLQAVRFLRHRWSNGLYSSTFNYPSLGTLIKDQGHRTGNVGYRILGYTAVEAATEDVATMNTLNQIMSNQFPLIINKRNENGFAGNLYPGSLFPHGSQTFNVGYGSDWMSDAGNYGRWVEGTKWQYSSDKVENYGKLLNVGMRWITYKKQSYHNIIGRNNQQYGSYNYNISALLDNYLAFADSSNPLYSVLSKLRNDHSNESYVQDSTKYLWTSLPLR
;
A
#
# COMPACT_ATOMS: atom_id res chain seq x y z
N MET A 1 21.87 15.39 -55.08
CA MET A 1 20.92 14.44 -54.45
C MET A 1 21.71 13.40 -53.68
N MET A 2 21.78 13.54 -52.36
CA MET A 2 22.56 12.67 -51.48
C MET A 2 21.74 11.43 -51.14
N LYS A 3 22.15 10.25 -51.62
CA LYS A 3 21.50 8.96 -51.34
C LYS A 3 21.79 8.55 -49.90
N LEU A 4 20.79 8.70 -49.02
CA LEU A 4 20.81 8.11 -47.69
C LEU A 4 20.79 6.58 -47.82
N SER A 5 21.77 5.92 -47.20
CA SER A 5 21.91 4.46 -47.22
C SER A 5 20.78 3.80 -46.39
N LYS A 6 20.34 2.61 -46.81
CA LYS A 6 19.27 1.82 -46.15
C LYS A 6 19.61 1.41 -44.70
N GLN A 7 20.84 1.61 -44.23
CA GLN A 7 21.27 1.35 -42.85
C GLN A 7 21.05 2.54 -41.90
N THR A 8 20.69 3.72 -42.42
CA THR A 8 20.43 4.92 -41.60
C THR A 8 19.00 4.97 -41.05
N ILE A 9 18.09 4.18 -41.63
CA ILE A 9 16.65 4.16 -41.28
C ILE A 9 16.38 3.44 -39.93
N PRO A 10 17.02 2.30 -39.59
CA PRO A 10 16.80 1.64 -38.30
C PRO A 10 17.31 2.48 -37.12
N LEU A 11 18.40 3.24 -37.30
CA LEU A 11 18.97 4.07 -36.25
C LEU A 11 18.07 5.26 -35.90
N ILE A 12 17.41 5.86 -36.90
CA ILE A 12 16.48 6.98 -36.71
C ILE A 12 15.18 6.49 -36.03
N ILE A 13 14.71 5.27 -36.34
CA ILE A 13 13.55 4.66 -35.66
C ILE A 13 13.88 4.28 -34.21
N PHE A 14 15.11 3.81 -33.94
CA PHE A 14 15.57 3.50 -32.57
C PHE A 14 15.72 4.78 -31.72
N PHE A 15 16.21 5.88 -32.31
CA PHE A 15 16.28 7.18 -31.64
C PHE A 15 14.90 7.82 -31.44
N LEU A 16 13.97 7.69 -32.40
CA LEU A 16 12.60 8.21 -32.25
C LEU A 16 11.79 7.45 -31.19
N TYR A 17 12.06 6.16 -30.96
CA TYR A 17 11.42 5.38 -29.88
C TYR A 17 11.92 5.81 -28.49
N PHE A 18 13.19 6.20 -28.36
CA PHE A 18 13.74 6.77 -27.12
C PHE A 18 13.26 8.20 -26.85
N PHE A 19 13.04 9.02 -27.88
CA PHE A 19 12.49 10.37 -27.71
C PHE A 19 10.97 10.41 -27.47
N TYR A 20 10.22 9.34 -27.77
CA TYR A 20 8.78 9.29 -27.50
C TYR A 20 8.43 9.09 -26.01
N VAL A 21 9.40 8.76 -25.14
CA VAL A 21 9.16 8.50 -23.71
C VAL A 21 9.63 9.64 -22.79
N ALA A 22 10.20 10.71 -23.34
CA ALA A 22 10.56 11.91 -22.57
C ALA A 22 9.41 12.94 -22.50
N SER A 23 8.14 12.54 -22.71
CA SER A 23 7.04 13.36 -22.20
C SER A 23 7.15 13.34 -20.68
N ALA A 24 7.24 14.52 -20.04
CA ALA A 24 7.23 14.62 -18.59
C ALA A 24 6.09 13.75 -18.03
N GLN A 25 6.43 12.62 -17.41
CA GLN A 25 5.44 11.71 -16.86
C GLN A 25 4.59 12.50 -15.86
N ASN A 26 3.27 12.44 -16.02
CA ASN A 26 2.39 13.05 -15.03
C ASN A 26 2.61 12.38 -13.66
N ASP A 27 2.35 13.12 -12.60
CA ASP A 27 2.65 12.67 -11.24
C ASP A 27 1.99 11.33 -10.89
N ILE A 28 0.77 11.08 -11.36
CA ILE A 28 0.07 9.81 -11.08
C ILE A 28 0.71 8.61 -11.78
N THR A 29 1.31 8.82 -12.95
CA THR A 29 2.10 7.79 -13.64
C THR A 29 3.38 7.49 -12.87
N LYS A 30 4.09 8.53 -12.37
CA LYS A 30 5.28 8.33 -11.51
C LYS A 30 4.94 7.49 -10.28
N VAL A 31 3.84 7.82 -9.59
CA VAL A 31 3.36 7.06 -8.43
C VAL A 31 3.09 5.60 -8.80
N ARG A 32 2.37 5.34 -9.90
CA ARG A 32 2.08 3.97 -10.34
C ARG A 32 3.35 3.18 -10.61
N LEU A 33 4.34 3.77 -11.27
CA LEU A 33 5.60 3.11 -11.60
C LEU A 33 6.44 2.83 -10.35
N ALA A 34 6.57 3.81 -9.45
CA ALA A 34 7.28 3.65 -8.17
C ALA A 34 6.62 2.60 -7.27
N LEU A 35 5.28 2.57 -7.25
CA LEU A 35 4.52 1.55 -6.52
C LEU A 35 4.74 0.16 -7.14
N LYS A 36 4.60 0.01 -8.47
CA LYS A 36 4.76 -1.26 -9.20
C LYS A 36 6.14 -1.89 -9.02
N SER A 37 7.19 -1.06 -8.93
CA SER A 37 8.58 -1.53 -8.72
C SER A 37 8.94 -1.80 -7.26
N SER A 38 8.10 -1.36 -6.31
CA SER A 38 8.41 -1.50 -4.88
C SER A 38 8.30 -2.94 -4.37
N TYR A 39 9.13 -3.30 -3.39
CA TYR A 39 9.06 -4.60 -2.71
C TYR A 39 7.68 -4.85 -2.06
N ALA A 40 7.06 -3.80 -1.51
CA ALA A 40 5.73 -3.87 -0.91
C ALA A 40 4.66 -4.33 -1.92
N PHE A 41 4.84 -4.04 -3.22
CA PHE A 41 3.99 -4.52 -4.29
C PHE A 41 4.42 -5.91 -4.78
N THR A 42 5.69 -6.09 -5.13
CA THR A 42 6.18 -7.32 -5.76
C THR A 42 6.09 -8.54 -4.83
N SER A 43 6.36 -8.37 -3.53
CA SER A 43 6.20 -9.44 -2.53
C SER A 43 4.77 -9.99 -2.41
N LYS A 44 3.75 -9.21 -2.83
CA LYS A 44 2.36 -9.65 -2.85
C LYS A 44 1.99 -10.41 -4.11
N MET A 45 2.81 -10.32 -5.15
CA MET A 45 2.65 -11.03 -6.42
C MET A 45 3.34 -12.40 -6.44
N THR A 46 4.29 -12.64 -5.53
CA THR A 46 5.04 -13.93 -5.38
C THR A 46 4.16 -15.09 -4.87
N ILE A 47 2.86 -15.08 -5.16
CA ILE A 47 1.99 -16.22 -4.91
C ILE A 47 2.21 -17.23 -6.03
N LEU A 48 3.18 -18.11 -5.83
CA LEU A 48 3.19 -19.40 -6.50
C LEU A 48 2.00 -20.21 -5.94
N PRO A 49 1.18 -20.85 -6.78
CA PRO A 49 -0.04 -21.51 -6.33
C PRO A 49 0.30 -22.82 -5.59
N ALA A 50 0.66 -22.72 -4.31
CA ALA A 50 0.84 -23.92 -3.48
C ALA A 50 -0.50 -24.57 -3.08
N GLN A 51 -1.64 -23.88 -3.25
CA GLN A 51 -2.93 -24.31 -2.66
C GLN A 51 -4.08 -24.57 -3.65
N ALA A 52 -4.02 -24.11 -4.90
CA ALA A 52 -5.05 -24.43 -5.90
C ALA A 52 -4.53 -24.26 -7.34
N PRO A 53 -4.61 -25.31 -8.19
CA PRO A 53 -4.28 -25.20 -9.60
C PRO A 53 -5.16 -24.17 -10.33
N MET A 54 -4.60 -23.47 -11.33
CA MET A 54 -5.32 -22.46 -12.11
C MET A 54 -6.60 -23.01 -12.78
N SER A 55 -6.59 -24.26 -13.24
CA SER A 55 -7.78 -24.96 -13.75
C SER A 55 -8.93 -24.98 -12.74
N THR A 56 -8.63 -25.19 -11.46
CA THR A 56 -9.63 -25.18 -10.38
C THR A 56 -10.20 -23.77 -10.20
N LEU A 57 -9.37 -22.74 -10.26
CA LEU A 57 -9.81 -21.34 -10.15
C LEU A 57 -10.70 -20.94 -11.34
N LEU A 58 -10.31 -21.32 -12.55
CA LEU A 58 -11.08 -21.08 -13.76
C LEU A 58 -12.46 -21.74 -13.69
N ASN A 59 -12.56 -22.96 -13.17
CA ASN A 59 -13.82 -23.68 -13.02
C ASN A 59 -14.77 -23.08 -11.97
N ARG A 60 -14.29 -22.18 -11.10
CA ARG A 60 -15.15 -21.45 -10.15
C ARG A 60 -15.92 -20.31 -10.79
N ILE A 61 -15.58 -19.93 -12.02
CA ILE A 61 -16.15 -18.77 -12.70
C ILE A 61 -16.82 -19.25 -14.00
N SER A 62 -18.04 -18.82 -14.26
CA SER A 62 -18.75 -19.07 -15.51
C SER A 62 -18.18 -18.22 -16.66
N ALA A 63 -18.70 -18.42 -17.87
CA ALA A 63 -18.33 -17.59 -19.02
C ALA A 63 -18.70 -16.10 -18.83
N ASN A 64 -19.79 -15.78 -18.12
CA ASN A 64 -20.22 -14.40 -17.88
C ASN A 64 -19.59 -13.75 -16.63
N GLY A 65 -18.54 -14.35 -16.06
CA GLY A 65 -17.83 -13.82 -14.88
C GLY A 65 -18.52 -14.07 -13.54
N LYS A 66 -19.66 -14.78 -13.51
CA LYS A 66 -20.34 -15.14 -12.27
C LYS A 66 -19.63 -16.32 -11.60
N PHE A 67 -19.76 -16.44 -10.29
CA PHE A 67 -19.21 -17.59 -9.56
C PHE A 67 -20.15 -18.79 -9.67
N ASN A 68 -19.60 -19.95 -10.00
CA ASN A 68 -20.32 -21.22 -10.12
C ASN A 68 -20.66 -21.76 -8.72
N ARG A 69 -21.80 -21.33 -8.17
CA ARG A 69 -22.37 -21.80 -6.90
C ARG A 69 -23.88 -21.53 -6.86
N ALA A 70 -24.58 -22.12 -5.90
CA ALA A 70 -26.04 -22.00 -5.75
C ALA A 70 -26.51 -20.57 -5.41
N ASP A 71 -25.86 -19.90 -4.45
CA ASP A 71 -26.09 -18.48 -4.17
C ASP A 71 -25.25 -17.60 -5.10
N SER A 72 -25.85 -16.78 -5.96
CA SER A 72 -25.09 -15.86 -6.81
C SER A 72 -24.51 -14.65 -6.04
N LEU A 73 -24.28 -14.79 -4.73
CA LEU A 73 -23.76 -13.75 -3.86
C LEU A 73 -22.23 -13.78 -3.87
N PRO A 74 -21.58 -12.63 -4.15
CA PRO A 74 -20.13 -12.57 -4.10
C PRO A 74 -19.63 -12.56 -2.65
N ARG A 75 -18.45 -13.13 -2.45
CA ARG A 75 -17.77 -13.31 -1.17
C ARG A 75 -16.43 -12.57 -1.19
N GLY A 76 -15.85 -12.30 -0.03
CA GLY A 76 -14.52 -11.69 0.03
C GLY A 76 -13.45 -12.53 -0.67
N ALA A 77 -13.51 -13.85 -0.45
CA ALA A 77 -12.61 -14.84 -1.04
C ALA A 77 -12.68 -14.92 -2.57
N ASP A 78 -13.76 -14.46 -3.18
CA ASP A 78 -13.90 -14.43 -4.63
C ASP A 78 -12.88 -13.46 -5.25
N LEU A 79 -12.71 -12.29 -4.64
CA LEU A 79 -11.70 -11.32 -5.03
C LEU A 79 -10.29 -11.81 -4.63
N THR A 80 -10.11 -12.22 -3.37
CA THR A 80 -8.77 -12.42 -2.79
C THR A 80 -8.14 -13.77 -3.13
N ASP A 81 -8.94 -14.83 -3.24
CA ASP A 81 -8.45 -16.20 -3.42
C ASP A 81 -8.76 -16.79 -4.78
N THR A 82 -9.61 -16.14 -5.59
CA THR A 82 -9.93 -16.59 -6.94
C THR A 82 -9.43 -15.60 -7.98
N ILE A 83 -10.06 -14.42 -8.11
CA ILE A 83 -9.71 -13.46 -9.18
C ILE A 83 -8.25 -12.99 -9.03
N PHE A 84 -7.81 -12.64 -7.82
CA PHE A 84 -6.44 -12.19 -7.57
C PHE A 84 -5.40 -13.25 -7.95
N LYS A 85 -5.59 -14.51 -7.53
CA LYS A 85 -4.65 -15.59 -7.85
C LYS A 85 -4.63 -15.90 -9.36
N MET A 86 -5.80 -15.88 -10.01
CA MET A 86 -5.89 -15.98 -11.46
C MET A 86 -5.09 -14.87 -12.16
N ASN A 87 -5.19 -13.64 -11.66
CA ASN A 87 -4.45 -12.50 -12.18
C ASN A 87 -2.93 -12.67 -12.00
N CYS A 88 -2.47 -13.13 -10.83
CA CYS A 88 -1.04 -13.42 -10.60
C CYS A 88 -0.52 -14.48 -11.59
N VAL A 89 -1.24 -15.59 -11.77
CA VAL A 89 -0.87 -16.66 -12.72
C VAL A 89 -0.84 -16.14 -14.17
N TYR A 90 -1.84 -15.36 -14.57
CA TYR A 90 -1.94 -14.79 -15.91
C TYR A 90 -0.75 -13.88 -16.29
N PHE A 91 -0.13 -13.22 -15.32
CA PHE A 91 1.05 -12.39 -15.51
C PHE A 91 2.38 -13.10 -15.19
N HIS A 92 2.34 -14.39 -14.83
CA HIS A 92 3.55 -15.15 -14.52
C HIS A 92 4.08 -15.87 -15.77
N PRO A 93 5.29 -15.53 -16.28
CA PRO A 93 5.80 -16.08 -17.53
C PRO A 93 5.97 -17.61 -17.48
N ASP A 94 6.32 -18.17 -16.31
CA ASP A 94 6.46 -19.63 -16.15
C ASP A 94 5.13 -20.39 -16.21
N SER A 95 3.99 -19.69 -16.14
CA SER A 95 2.66 -20.30 -16.28
C SER A 95 2.28 -20.43 -17.76
N THR A 96 3.08 -21.14 -18.55
CA THR A 96 2.99 -21.20 -20.03
C THR A 96 1.60 -21.52 -20.57
N ALA A 97 0.81 -22.34 -19.87
CA ALA A 97 -0.57 -22.69 -20.25
C ALA A 97 -1.60 -21.55 -20.05
N TYR A 98 -1.25 -20.51 -19.29
CA TYR A 98 -2.18 -19.46 -18.84
C TYR A 98 -1.65 -18.03 -19.02
N TYR A 99 -0.34 -17.88 -19.25
CA TYR A 99 0.34 -16.60 -19.42
C TYR A 99 -0.20 -15.86 -20.63
N GLN A 100 -0.77 -14.66 -20.40
CA GLN A 100 -1.32 -13.78 -21.44
C GLN A 100 -2.37 -14.45 -22.37
N VAL A 101 -3.03 -15.54 -21.92
CA VAL A 101 -4.05 -16.24 -22.71
C VAL A 101 -5.35 -15.42 -22.79
N PRO A 102 -5.89 -15.12 -24.00
CA PRO A 102 -7.08 -14.26 -24.16
C PRO A 102 -8.32 -14.72 -23.40
N ALA A 103 -8.58 -16.03 -23.34
CA ALA A 103 -9.71 -16.59 -22.62
C ALA A 103 -9.61 -16.38 -21.09
N VAL A 104 -8.38 -16.41 -20.55
CA VAL A 104 -8.12 -16.12 -19.13
C VAL A 104 -8.34 -14.64 -18.87
N LYS A 105 -7.82 -13.75 -19.73
CA LYS A 105 -8.04 -12.29 -19.67
C LYS A 105 -9.53 -11.95 -19.63
N PHE A 106 -10.29 -12.49 -20.58
CA PHE A 106 -11.74 -12.29 -20.66
C PHE A 106 -12.42 -12.66 -19.35
N LYS A 107 -12.12 -13.84 -18.81
CA LYS A 107 -12.69 -14.31 -17.55
C LYS A 107 -12.30 -13.42 -16.36
N ILE A 108 -11.06 -12.94 -16.29
CA ILE A 108 -10.60 -12.00 -15.23
C ILE A 108 -11.40 -10.69 -15.30
N TYR A 109 -11.51 -10.06 -16.46
CA TYR A 109 -12.26 -8.81 -16.61
C TYR A 109 -13.73 -8.98 -16.23
N HIS A 110 -14.40 -10.01 -16.77
CA HIS A 110 -15.81 -10.22 -16.50
C HIS A 110 -16.08 -10.58 -15.02
N ALA A 111 -15.21 -11.36 -14.38
CA ALA A 111 -15.33 -11.70 -12.97
C ALA A 111 -15.09 -10.50 -12.05
N LEU A 112 -14.06 -9.71 -12.35
CA LEU A 112 -13.77 -8.49 -11.59
C LEU A 112 -14.92 -7.48 -11.71
N ASN A 113 -15.44 -7.30 -12.93
CA ASN A 113 -16.59 -6.43 -13.19
C ASN A 113 -17.85 -6.90 -12.43
N ALA A 114 -18.16 -8.20 -12.50
CA ALA A 114 -19.32 -8.77 -11.81
C ALA A 114 -19.19 -8.63 -10.28
N TRP A 115 -18.00 -8.89 -9.73
CA TRP A 115 -17.74 -8.76 -8.29
C TRP A 115 -17.85 -7.31 -7.82
N LEU A 116 -17.25 -6.36 -8.54
CA LEU A 116 -17.29 -4.94 -8.19
C LEU A 116 -18.71 -4.34 -8.30
N SER A 117 -19.56 -4.87 -9.18
CA SER A 117 -20.96 -4.44 -9.28
C SER A 117 -21.85 -4.90 -8.11
N LYS A 118 -21.42 -5.88 -7.29
CA LYS A 118 -22.26 -6.41 -6.21
C LYS A 118 -21.47 -6.89 -4.98
N TYR A 119 -20.31 -6.30 -4.67
CA TYR A 119 -19.41 -6.80 -3.61
C TYR A 119 -20.11 -7.09 -2.26
N PRO A 120 -19.57 -8.00 -1.42
CA PRO A 120 -20.19 -8.39 -0.15
C PRO A 120 -20.29 -7.23 0.84
N SER A 121 -21.20 -7.40 1.82
CA SER A 121 -21.32 -6.52 2.98
C SER A 121 -19.98 -6.31 3.68
N TYR A 122 -19.85 -5.15 4.33
CA TYR A 122 -18.62 -4.80 5.02
C TYR A 122 -18.34 -5.73 6.20
N GLN A 123 -17.11 -6.23 6.28
CA GLN A 123 -16.59 -7.01 7.39
C GLN A 123 -15.22 -6.46 7.81
N TRP A 124 -15.15 -5.88 9.00
CA TRP A 124 -13.86 -5.55 9.60
C TRP A 124 -13.09 -6.84 9.88
N HIS A 125 -11.85 -7.06 9.42
CA HIS A 125 -10.91 -6.08 8.85
C HIS A 125 -10.69 -6.34 7.34
N ILE A 126 -11.15 -7.51 6.85
CA ILE A 126 -10.91 -8.01 5.50
C ILE A 126 -11.40 -7.03 4.44
N SER A 127 -12.57 -6.42 4.66
CA SER A 127 -13.15 -5.44 3.75
C SER A 127 -12.37 -4.12 3.70
N ALA A 128 -11.70 -3.74 4.78
CA ALA A 128 -10.94 -2.49 4.84
C ALA A 128 -9.50 -2.65 4.33
N PHE A 129 -8.88 -3.82 4.51
CA PHE A 129 -7.44 -4.00 4.26
C PHE A 129 -7.18 -4.93 3.07
N SER A 130 -7.49 -6.22 3.24
CA SER A 130 -7.11 -7.27 2.27
C SER A 130 -7.80 -7.08 0.92
N GLN A 131 -9.10 -6.80 0.90
CA GLN A 131 -9.84 -6.63 -0.35
C GLN A 131 -9.33 -5.42 -1.16
N PRO A 132 -9.23 -4.19 -0.60
CA PRO A 132 -8.61 -3.06 -1.29
C PRO A 132 -7.18 -3.34 -1.78
N GLN A 133 -6.35 -3.99 -0.97
CA GLN A 133 -4.99 -4.34 -1.36
C GLN A 133 -4.95 -5.25 -2.59
N LYS A 134 -5.73 -6.34 -2.59
CA LYS A 134 -5.78 -7.27 -3.72
C LYS A 134 -6.36 -6.61 -4.97
N LEU A 135 -7.41 -5.80 -4.82
CA LEU A 135 -7.97 -5.03 -5.93
C LEU A 135 -6.94 -4.09 -6.55
N GLY A 136 -6.26 -3.29 -5.72
CA GLY A 136 -5.25 -2.34 -6.18
C GLY A 136 -4.10 -3.01 -6.94
N ILE A 137 -3.59 -4.14 -6.42
CA ILE A 137 -2.55 -4.91 -7.11
C ILE A 137 -3.03 -5.39 -8.48
N MET A 138 -4.24 -5.98 -8.56
CA MET A 138 -4.80 -6.40 -9.85
C MET A 138 -4.92 -5.24 -10.83
N MET A 139 -5.44 -4.11 -10.37
CA MET A 139 -5.64 -2.93 -11.21
C MET A 139 -4.32 -2.41 -11.78
N VAL A 140 -3.24 -2.39 -10.99
CA VAL A 140 -1.90 -1.99 -11.47
C VAL A 140 -1.32 -3.01 -12.44
N MET A 141 -1.49 -4.31 -12.18
CA MET A 141 -1.03 -5.36 -13.10
C MET A 141 -1.76 -5.29 -14.45
N LEU A 142 -3.07 -5.07 -14.42
CA LEU A 142 -3.92 -4.98 -15.60
C LEU A 142 -3.83 -3.62 -16.30
N PHE A 143 -3.17 -2.60 -15.71
CA PHE A 143 -3.24 -1.21 -16.17
C PHE A 143 -2.90 -1.05 -17.66
N ASP A 144 -1.73 -1.52 -18.09
CA ASP A 144 -1.25 -1.34 -19.46
C ASP A 144 -2.16 -2.06 -20.46
N GLN A 145 -2.62 -3.27 -20.10
CA GLN A 145 -3.52 -4.05 -20.93
C GLN A 145 -4.92 -3.44 -21.00
N MET A 146 -5.47 -2.95 -19.89
CA MET A 146 -6.74 -2.23 -19.84
C MET A 146 -6.69 -0.91 -20.63
N LYS A 147 -5.53 -0.25 -20.69
CA LYS A 147 -5.37 0.96 -21.50
C LYS A 147 -5.55 0.64 -22.99
N VAL A 148 -4.91 -0.42 -23.48
CA VAL A 148 -5.05 -0.90 -24.87
C VAL A 148 -6.47 -1.42 -25.13
N ASP A 149 -6.95 -2.33 -24.29
CA ASP A 149 -8.26 -2.98 -24.45
C ASP A 149 -9.44 -2.00 -24.29
N SER A 150 -9.23 -0.81 -23.70
CA SER A 150 -10.30 0.19 -23.55
C SER A 150 -10.82 0.75 -24.87
N LEU A 151 -10.07 0.57 -25.96
CA LEU A 151 -10.45 0.97 -27.33
C LEU A 151 -11.28 -0.10 -28.04
N ASP A 152 -11.34 -1.32 -27.50
CA ASP A 152 -12.10 -2.44 -28.04
C ASP A 152 -13.59 -2.37 -27.62
N ALA A 153 -14.51 -2.65 -28.54
CA ALA A 153 -15.96 -2.56 -28.26
C ALA A 153 -16.45 -3.61 -27.25
N THR A 154 -15.77 -4.76 -27.15
CA THR A 154 -16.07 -5.84 -26.22
C THR A 154 -15.64 -5.47 -24.80
N TYR A 155 -14.43 -4.92 -24.66
CA TYR A 155 -13.82 -4.67 -23.36
C TYR A 155 -14.01 -3.24 -22.83
N GLY A 156 -14.12 -2.25 -23.70
CA GLY A 156 -14.24 -0.83 -23.35
C GLY A 156 -15.31 -0.55 -22.29
N PRO A 157 -16.57 -0.98 -22.47
CA PRO A 157 -17.63 -0.80 -21.47
C PRO A 157 -17.33 -1.50 -20.13
N VAL A 158 -16.76 -2.71 -20.19
CA VAL A 158 -16.41 -3.51 -19.01
C VAL A 158 -15.31 -2.82 -18.20
N ILE A 159 -14.24 -2.38 -18.86
CA ILE A 159 -13.10 -1.68 -18.24
C ILE A 159 -13.55 -0.36 -17.64
N LYS A 160 -14.38 0.41 -18.36
CA LYS A 160 -14.96 1.67 -17.86
C LYS A 160 -15.73 1.43 -16.56
N ASN A 161 -16.56 0.39 -16.49
CA ASN A 161 -17.29 0.07 -15.26
C ASN A 161 -16.36 -0.44 -14.14
N ILE A 162 -15.36 -1.29 -14.44
CA ILE A 162 -14.36 -1.73 -13.45
C ILE A 162 -13.69 -0.51 -12.79
N LYS A 163 -13.16 0.43 -13.58
CA LYS A 163 -12.49 1.63 -13.05
C LYS A 163 -13.43 2.46 -12.17
N LEU A 164 -14.66 2.70 -12.62
CA LEU A 164 -15.66 3.44 -11.85
C LEU A 164 -16.01 2.75 -10.53
N GLN A 165 -16.30 1.44 -10.56
CA GLN A 165 -16.71 0.71 -9.38
C GLN A 165 -15.54 0.46 -8.42
N ALA A 166 -14.30 0.36 -8.90
CA ALA A 166 -13.12 0.23 -8.03
C ALA A 166 -12.94 1.45 -7.12
N VAL A 167 -13.08 2.68 -7.66
CA VAL A 167 -13.03 3.91 -6.86
C VAL A 167 -14.18 3.95 -5.86
N ARG A 168 -15.40 3.62 -6.29
CA ARG A 168 -16.57 3.57 -5.39
C ARG A 168 -16.42 2.54 -4.28
N PHE A 169 -15.87 1.38 -4.61
CA PHE A 169 -15.56 0.33 -3.67
C PHE A 169 -14.59 0.83 -2.59
N LEU A 170 -13.49 1.50 -2.97
CA LEU A 170 -12.56 2.07 -1.99
C LEU A 170 -13.23 3.07 -1.05
N ARG A 171 -14.07 3.96 -1.57
CA ARG A 171 -14.80 4.93 -0.75
C ARG A 171 -15.75 4.24 0.23
N HIS A 172 -16.48 3.22 -0.23
CA HIS A 172 -17.34 2.41 0.62
C HIS A 172 -16.58 1.65 1.71
N ARG A 173 -15.43 1.07 1.37
CA ARG A 173 -14.56 0.40 2.34
C ARG A 173 -13.90 1.36 3.31
N TRP A 174 -13.61 2.58 2.85
CA TRP A 174 -13.07 3.62 3.70
C TRP A 174 -14.08 3.98 4.78
N SER A 175 -15.32 4.29 4.38
CA SER A 175 -16.42 4.62 5.28
C SER A 175 -16.98 3.45 6.09
N ASN A 176 -16.20 2.39 6.32
CA ASN A 176 -16.59 1.21 7.09
C ASN A 176 -17.94 0.58 6.66
N GLY A 177 -18.24 0.61 5.37
CA GLY A 177 -19.48 0.07 4.83
C GLY A 177 -20.68 1.03 4.82
N LEU A 178 -20.52 2.28 5.26
CA LEU A 178 -21.57 3.29 5.20
C LEU A 178 -21.89 3.70 3.75
N TYR A 179 -23.14 4.11 3.52
CA TYR A 179 -23.71 4.38 2.18
C TYR A 179 -23.27 5.72 1.56
N SER A 180 -23.76 5.97 0.35
CA SER A 180 -23.32 6.97 -0.64
C SER A 180 -23.17 8.40 -0.16
N SER A 181 -23.88 8.84 0.87
CA SER A 181 -23.73 10.16 1.48
C SER A 181 -22.31 10.41 2.02
N THR A 182 -21.61 9.34 2.44
CA THR A 182 -20.23 9.41 2.93
C THR A 182 -19.17 9.35 1.81
N PHE A 183 -19.56 9.04 0.57
CA PHE A 183 -18.60 8.93 -0.55
C PHE A 183 -18.07 10.27 -1.05
N ASN A 184 -18.76 11.35 -0.70
CA ASN A 184 -18.35 12.72 -1.04
C ASN A 184 -17.51 13.35 0.07
N TYR A 185 -17.61 12.83 1.30
CA TYR A 185 -16.94 13.37 2.49
C TYR A 185 -16.30 12.24 3.30
N PRO A 186 -15.28 11.54 2.76
CA PRO A 186 -14.58 10.50 3.51
C PRO A 186 -13.94 11.11 4.78
N SER A 187 -13.88 10.32 5.86
CA SER A 187 -13.10 10.72 7.04
C SER A 187 -11.66 11.01 6.61
N LEU A 188 -11.21 12.24 6.80
CA LEU A 188 -9.84 12.63 6.47
C LEU A 188 -8.83 12.19 7.54
N GLY A 189 -9.26 11.39 8.53
CA GLY A 189 -8.42 10.97 9.65
C GLY A 189 -8.04 12.11 10.59
N THR A 190 -8.79 13.23 10.60
CA THR A 190 -8.55 14.39 11.47
C THR A 190 -9.09 14.18 12.88
N LEU A 191 -10.10 13.33 13.04
CA LEU A 191 -10.72 13.03 14.32
C LEU A 191 -9.85 12.06 15.11
N ILE A 192 -9.24 12.54 16.19
CA ILE A 192 -8.36 11.75 17.07
C ILE A 192 -9.10 10.55 17.71
N LYS A 193 -10.44 10.64 17.83
CA LYS A 193 -11.31 9.59 18.37
C LYS A 193 -11.64 8.49 17.34
N ASP A 194 -11.42 8.74 16.05
CA ASP A 194 -11.74 7.80 14.97
C ASP A 194 -10.59 6.80 14.78
N GLN A 195 -10.50 5.82 15.68
CA GLN A 195 -9.40 4.84 15.69
C GLN A 195 -9.31 4.04 14.37
N GLY A 196 -10.43 3.89 13.64
CA GLY A 196 -10.48 3.18 12.36
C GLY A 196 -9.75 3.89 11.21
N HIS A 197 -9.49 5.19 11.35
CA HIS A 197 -8.85 6.05 10.35
C HIS A 197 -7.58 6.74 10.87
N ARG A 198 -6.86 6.08 11.78
CA ARG A 198 -5.62 6.58 12.37
C ARG A 198 -4.49 5.54 12.30
N THR A 199 -3.26 6.01 12.09
CA THR A 199 -2.01 5.23 12.23
C THR A 199 -2.03 3.90 11.47
N GLY A 200 -1.79 2.76 12.13
CA GLY A 200 -1.70 1.44 11.49
C GLY A 200 -2.93 1.09 10.67
N ASN A 201 -4.14 1.48 11.11
CA ASN A 201 -5.35 1.24 10.32
C ASN A 201 -5.40 2.04 9.00
N VAL A 202 -4.72 3.19 8.92
CA VAL A 202 -4.48 3.91 7.67
C VAL A 202 -3.38 3.21 6.88
N GLY A 203 -2.27 2.85 7.53
CA GLY A 203 -1.15 2.10 6.95
C GLY A 203 -1.62 0.88 6.16
N TYR A 204 -2.42 0.00 6.78
CA TYR A 204 -2.92 -1.21 6.13
C TYR A 204 -3.79 -0.97 4.89
N ARG A 205 -4.31 0.26 4.71
CA ARG A 205 -5.15 0.64 3.57
C ARG A 205 -4.33 1.22 2.41
N ILE A 206 -3.23 1.93 2.67
CA ILE A 206 -2.56 2.78 1.67
C ILE A 206 -2.20 2.03 0.39
N LEU A 207 -1.71 0.78 0.48
CA LEU A 207 -1.21 0.06 -0.70
C LEU A 207 -2.37 -0.18 -1.67
N GLY A 208 -3.52 -0.61 -1.16
CA GLY A 208 -4.71 -0.82 -1.98
C GLY A 208 -5.23 0.49 -2.56
N TYR A 209 -5.25 1.55 -1.75
CA TYR A 209 -5.82 2.84 -2.12
C TYR A 209 -4.97 3.53 -3.18
N THR A 210 -3.67 3.72 -2.92
CA THR A 210 -2.72 4.27 -3.88
C THR A 210 -2.72 3.46 -5.18
N ALA A 211 -2.74 2.13 -5.11
CA ALA A 211 -2.69 1.30 -6.31
C ALA A 211 -3.96 1.41 -7.17
N VAL A 212 -5.16 1.39 -6.59
CA VAL A 212 -6.40 1.61 -7.38
C VAL A 212 -6.40 3.02 -7.95
N GLU A 213 -6.16 4.05 -7.14
CA GLU A 213 -6.21 5.45 -7.57
C GLU A 213 -5.22 5.72 -8.72
N ALA A 214 -4.00 5.18 -8.62
CA ALA A 214 -2.98 5.30 -9.65
C ALA A 214 -3.29 4.49 -10.92
N ALA A 215 -3.98 3.35 -10.80
CA ALA A 215 -4.43 2.54 -11.93
C ALA A 215 -5.71 3.06 -12.60
N THR A 216 -6.56 3.78 -11.88
CA THR A 216 -7.73 4.48 -12.43
C THR A 216 -7.39 5.89 -12.91
N GLU A 217 -6.17 6.36 -12.64
CA GLU A 217 -5.70 7.71 -12.94
C GLU A 217 -6.59 8.79 -12.29
N ASP A 218 -7.14 8.50 -11.11
CA ASP A 218 -8.03 9.39 -10.36
C ASP A 218 -7.23 10.33 -9.45
N VAL A 219 -6.84 11.47 -10.04
CA VAL A 219 -6.07 12.53 -9.35
C VAL A 219 -6.82 13.11 -8.14
N ALA A 220 -8.15 13.19 -8.19
CA ALA A 220 -8.94 13.80 -7.11
C ALA A 220 -8.95 12.90 -5.86
N THR A 221 -9.14 11.59 -6.06
CA THR A 221 -9.07 10.63 -4.95
C THR A 221 -7.63 10.53 -4.41
N MET A 222 -6.60 10.59 -5.27
CA MET A 222 -5.20 10.65 -4.82
C MET A 222 -4.88 11.92 -3.99
N ASN A 223 -5.45 13.08 -4.34
CA ASN A 223 -5.35 14.27 -3.48
C ASN A 223 -5.95 14.03 -2.09
N THR A 224 -7.08 13.33 -2.02
CA THR A 224 -7.74 12.99 -0.76
C THR A 224 -6.91 12.02 0.07
N LEU A 225 -6.35 10.97 -0.55
CA LEU A 225 -5.43 10.05 0.13
C LEU A 225 -4.20 10.78 0.67
N ASN A 226 -3.63 11.69 -0.12
CA ASN A 226 -2.49 12.49 0.34
C ASN A 226 -2.85 13.38 1.54
N GLN A 227 -4.05 13.95 1.57
CA GLN A 227 -4.54 14.70 2.72
C GLN A 227 -4.72 13.79 3.95
N ILE A 228 -5.29 12.60 3.78
CA ILE A 228 -5.41 11.59 4.83
C ILE A 228 -4.04 11.25 5.43
N MET A 229 -3.05 10.97 4.58
CA MET A 229 -1.67 10.69 5.00
C MET A 229 -1.06 11.88 5.74
N SER A 230 -1.28 13.09 5.23
CA SER A 230 -0.81 14.33 5.87
C SER A 230 -1.35 14.49 7.29
N ASN A 231 -2.61 14.10 7.52
CA ASN A 231 -3.25 14.21 8.83
C ASN A 231 -2.76 13.16 9.86
N GLN A 232 -1.93 12.19 9.44
CA GLN A 232 -1.36 11.18 10.35
C GLN A 232 -0.07 11.63 11.02
N PHE A 233 0.68 12.57 10.43
CA PHE A 233 1.98 12.99 10.93
C PHE A 233 1.98 13.89 12.18
N PRO A 234 1.03 14.81 12.38
CA PRO A 234 1.05 15.69 13.55
C PRO A 234 1.11 14.89 14.84
N LEU A 235 2.09 15.25 15.69
CA LEU A 235 2.22 14.68 17.02
C LEU A 235 1.06 15.15 17.90
N ILE A 236 0.51 14.22 18.67
CA ILE A 236 -0.45 14.52 19.71
C ILE A 236 0.37 14.77 20.98
N ILE A 237 0.34 16.00 21.50
CA ILE A 237 1.10 16.42 22.68
C ILE A 237 0.11 16.94 23.73
N ASN A 238 0.25 16.51 24.99
CA ASN A 238 -0.51 17.00 26.14
C ASN A 238 -2.04 16.98 26.00
N LYS A 239 -2.60 16.08 25.18
CA LYS A 239 -4.05 15.92 25.05
C LYS A 239 -4.55 14.89 26.06
N ARG A 240 -5.17 15.36 27.16
CA ARG A 240 -5.97 14.51 28.05
C ARG A 240 -7.23 14.07 27.31
N ASN A 241 -7.56 12.79 27.40
CA ASN A 241 -8.84 12.26 26.92
C ASN A 241 -9.30 11.12 27.84
N GLU A 242 -10.53 11.21 28.34
CA GLU A 242 -11.18 10.24 29.22
C GLU A 242 -11.40 8.88 28.52
N ASN A 243 -11.45 8.86 27.18
CA ASN A 243 -11.74 7.66 26.38
C ASN A 243 -10.57 7.19 25.47
N GLY A 244 -9.35 7.72 25.70
CA GLY A 244 -8.14 7.38 24.92
C GLY A 244 -8.07 8.00 23.51
N PHE A 245 -6.89 7.99 22.88
CA PHE A 245 -6.67 8.52 21.53
C PHE A 245 -5.90 7.52 20.65
N ALA A 246 -6.06 7.63 19.32
CA ALA A 246 -5.18 6.93 18.38
C ALA A 246 -4.28 7.92 17.61
N GLY A 247 -2.97 7.71 17.66
CA GLY A 247 -2.01 8.62 17.04
C GLY A 247 -0.57 8.47 17.51
N ASN A 248 0.27 9.36 16.99
CA ASN A 248 1.67 9.46 17.35
C ASN A 248 1.80 10.43 18.52
N LEU A 249 2.28 9.98 19.68
CA LEU A 249 2.62 10.87 20.79
C LEU A 249 4.06 11.35 20.66
N TYR A 250 4.31 12.55 21.16
CA TYR A 250 5.66 12.92 21.59
C TYR A 250 5.99 12.20 22.92
N PRO A 251 7.17 11.57 23.09
CA PRO A 251 8.36 11.64 22.24
C PRO A 251 8.52 10.52 21.18
N GLY A 252 7.50 9.73 20.84
CA GLY A 252 7.62 8.69 19.78
C GLY A 252 6.80 7.42 20.03
N SER A 253 5.95 7.43 21.06
CA SER A 253 5.05 6.32 21.38
C SER A 253 3.86 6.29 20.42
N LEU A 254 3.49 5.08 19.96
CA LEU A 254 2.45 4.87 18.97
C LEU A 254 1.24 4.15 19.60
N PHE A 255 0.06 4.72 19.38
CA PHE A 255 -1.19 4.33 20.05
C PHE A 255 -2.27 4.03 19.01
N PRO A 256 -2.58 2.77 18.69
CA PRO A 256 -3.59 2.42 17.69
C PRO A 256 -5.00 2.23 18.26
N HIS A 257 -5.13 1.83 19.53
CA HIS A 257 -6.38 1.39 20.18
C HIS A 257 -6.69 2.19 21.44
N GLY A 258 -6.75 3.52 21.32
CA GLY A 258 -6.75 4.39 22.48
C GLY A 258 -5.36 4.42 23.13
N SER A 259 -5.28 4.64 24.44
CA SER A 259 -4.02 4.82 25.18
C SER A 259 -3.19 3.54 25.39
N GLN A 260 -3.28 2.54 24.50
CA GLN A 260 -2.41 1.37 24.47
C GLN A 260 -1.13 1.63 23.66
N THR A 261 0.05 1.52 24.29
CA THR A 261 1.33 1.54 23.57
C THR A 261 1.50 0.28 22.73
N PHE A 262 1.78 0.44 21.44
CA PHE A 262 1.88 -0.66 20.47
C PHE A 262 2.88 -0.33 19.36
N ASN A 263 4.11 0.01 19.73
CA ASN A 263 5.15 0.37 18.77
C ASN A 263 5.58 -0.81 17.89
N VAL A 264 5.55 -2.05 18.39
CA VAL A 264 5.83 -3.27 17.59
C VAL A 264 4.51 -3.90 17.19
N GLY A 265 4.27 -4.08 15.88
CA GLY A 265 2.95 -4.39 15.32
C GLY A 265 2.37 -3.15 14.67
N TYR A 266 1.26 -2.60 15.16
CA TYR A 266 0.60 -1.43 14.54
C TYR A 266 1.54 -0.24 14.30
N GLY A 267 2.43 0.06 15.25
CA GLY A 267 3.37 1.16 15.12
C GLY A 267 4.41 0.94 14.03
N SER A 268 5.06 -0.22 14.01
CA SER A 268 6.01 -0.60 12.98
C SER A 268 5.38 -0.72 11.60
N ASP A 269 4.16 -1.26 11.54
CA ASP A 269 3.41 -1.41 10.30
C ASP A 269 3.07 -0.04 9.74
N TRP A 270 2.55 0.87 10.59
CA TRP A 270 2.32 2.26 10.23
C TRP A 270 3.57 2.93 9.67
N MET A 271 4.71 2.80 10.36
CA MET A 271 5.95 3.42 9.90
C MET A 271 6.40 2.81 8.56
N SER A 272 6.36 1.48 8.42
CA SER A 272 6.72 0.81 7.16
C SER A 272 5.83 1.29 6.01
N ASP A 273 4.52 1.29 6.23
CA ASP A 273 3.52 1.70 5.25
C ASP A 273 3.68 3.19 4.88
N ALA A 274 3.76 4.09 5.86
CA ALA A 274 3.99 5.51 5.61
C ALA A 274 5.31 5.76 4.86
N GLY A 275 6.37 5.02 5.19
CA GLY A 275 7.64 5.10 4.47
C GLY A 275 7.53 4.64 3.02
N ASN A 276 6.82 3.53 2.78
CA ASN A 276 6.54 3.04 1.42
C ASN A 276 5.75 4.08 0.62
N TYR A 277 4.70 4.69 1.19
CA TYR A 277 3.96 5.77 0.53
C TYR A 277 4.88 6.93 0.16
N GLY A 278 5.71 7.41 1.11
CA GLY A 278 6.66 8.50 0.88
C GLY A 278 7.54 8.25 -0.34
N ARG A 279 8.05 7.02 -0.50
CA ARG A 279 8.82 6.59 -1.68
C ARG A 279 7.99 6.58 -2.96
N TRP A 280 6.73 6.14 -2.90
CA TRP A 280 5.88 6.10 -4.08
C TRP A 280 5.52 7.50 -4.61
N VAL A 281 5.42 8.50 -3.73
CA VAL A 281 5.03 9.88 -4.10
C VAL A 281 6.21 10.84 -4.25
N GLU A 282 7.44 10.37 -4.11
CA GLU A 282 8.65 11.18 -4.26
C GLU A 282 8.73 11.82 -5.66
N GLY A 283 9.13 13.11 -5.72
CA GLY A 283 9.24 13.85 -6.99
C GLY A 283 7.91 14.15 -7.67
N THR A 284 6.80 14.11 -6.90
CA THR A 284 5.44 14.43 -7.34
C THR A 284 4.83 15.53 -6.46
N LYS A 285 3.72 16.14 -6.89
CA LYS A 285 2.96 17.08 -6.06
C LYS A 285 2.43 16.50 -4.75
N TRP A 286 2.41 15.17 -4.58
CA TRP A 286 2.00 14.50 -3.35
C TRP A 286 3.16 14.14 -2.43
N GLN A 287 4.40 14.49 -2.79
CA GLN A 287 5.56 14.24 -1.95
C GLN A 287 5.37 14.81 -0.55
N TYR A 288 6.00 14.17 0.44
CA TYR A 288 6.02 14.70 1.79
C TYR A 288 6.72 16.06 1.83
N SER A 289 6.13 17.01 2.56
CA SER A 289 6.79 18.28 2.88
C SER A 289 7.93 18.03 3.85
N SER A 290 8.91 18.95 3.89
CA SER A 290 10.07 18.86 4.78
C SER A 290 9.68 18.60 6.23
N ASP A 291 8.65 19.28 6.74
CA ASP A 291 8.12 19.08 8.10
C ASP A 291 7.62 17.64 8.35
N LYS A 292 7.01 17.00 7.34
CA LYS A 292 6.53 15.61 7.46
C LYS A 292 7.70 14.64 7.44
N VAL A 293 8.68 14.87 6.58
CA VAL A 293 9.93 14.09 6.56
C VAL A 293 10.64 14.20 7.91
N GLU A 294 10.77 15.41 8.46
CA GLU A 294 11.35 15.62 9.78
C GLU A 294 10.54 14.92 10.89
N ASN A 295 9.21 15.04 10.91
CA ASN A 295 8.37 14.37 11.90
C ASN A 295 8.45 12.83 11.79
N TYR A 296 8.49 12.28 10.57
CA TYR A 296 8.74 10.85 10.37
C TYR A 296 10.10 10.46 10.97
N GLY A 297 11.14 11.24 10.69
CA GLY A 297 12.48 11.02 11.24
C GLY A 297 12.49 11.09 12.77
N LYS A 298 11.75 12.02 13.39
CA LYS A 298 11.64 12.13 14.86
C LYS A 298 11.01 10.88 15.45
N LEU A 299 9.95 10.36 14.82
CA LEU A 299 9.32 9.10 15.24
C LEU A 299 10.30 7.92 15.16
N LEU A 300 11.11 7.83 14.11
CA LEU A 300 12.16 6.81 14.01
C LEU A 300 13.22 6.98 15.10
N ASN A 301 13.77 8.19 15.21
CA ASN A 301 14.93 8.47 16.05
C ASN A 301 14.61 8.40 17.55
N VAL A 302 13.39 8.78 17.94
CA VAL A 302 13.04 8.94 19.35
C VAL A 302 12.06 7.86 19.82
N GLY A 303 11.22 7.32 18.92
CA GLY A 303 10.30 6.23 19.24
C GLY A 303 10.80 4.85 18.82
N MET A 304 10.99 4.66 17.51
CA MET A 304 11.14 3.32 16.92
C MET A 304 12.51 2.70 17.13
N ARG A 305 13.59 3.48 17.18
CA ARG A 305 14.93 2.90 17.32
C ARG A 305 15.08 2.07 18.60
N TRP A 306 14.33 2.37 19.65
CA TRP A 306 14.49 1.76 20.97
C TRP A 306 13.72 0.47 21.16
N ILE A 307 12.95 0.03 20.17
CA ILE A 307 12.02 -1.09 20.34
C ILE A 307 12.72 -2.46 20.34
N THR A 308 14.03 -2.47 20.07
CA THR A 308 14.88 -3.66 20.06
C THR A 308 16.05 -3.56 21.03
N TYR A 309 16.34 -4.66 21.73
CA TYR A 309 17.55 -4.88 22.51
C TYR A 309 18.16 -6.22 22.13
N LYS A 310 19.46 -6.27 21.82
CA LYS A 310 20.15 -7.50 21.37
C LYS A 310 19.36 -8.27 20.29
N LYS A 311 18.83 -7.54 19.30
CA LYS A 311 18.00 -8.06 18.19
C LYS A 311 16.64 -8.63 18.58
N GLN A 312 16.18 -8.45 19.83
CA GLN A 312 14.87 -8.88 20.31
C GLN A 312 13.97 -7.68 20.61
N SER A 313 12.69 -7.79 20.28
CA SER A 313 11.69 -6.76 20.61
C SER A 313 11.27 -6.82 22.07
N TYR A 314 10.93 -5.67 22.66
CA TYR A 314 10.42 -5.60 24.02
C TYR A 314 8.96 -6.05 24.15
N HIS A 315 8.67 -6.96 25.10
CA HIS A 315 7.32 -7.49 25.33
C HIS A 315 6.26 -6.44 25.73
N ASN A 316 6.64 -5.36 26.41
CA ASN A 316 5.70 -4.33 26.87
C ASN A 316 5.15 -3.41 25.76
N ILE A 317 5.69 -3.48 24.54
CA ILE A 317 5.30 -2.61 23.41
C ILE A 317 4.76 -3.39 22.21
N ILE A 318 4.52 -4.69 22.36
CA ILE A 318 3.99 -5.57 21.32
C ILE A 318 2.48 -5.87 21.49
N GLY A 319 1.88 -5.44 22.61
CA GLY A 319 0.45 -5.63 22.90
C GLY A 319 0.00 -7.10 22.85
N ARG A 320 -1.11 -7.38 22.15
CA ARG A 320 -1.70 -8.74 22.06
C ARG A 320 -0.76 -9.77 21.43
N ASN A 321 0.27 -9.32 20.71
CA ASN A 321 1.23 -10.20 20.05
C ASN A 321 2.09 -10.99 21.03
N ASN A 322 2.11 -10.63 22.32
CA ASN A 322 2.71 -11.45 23.38
C ASN A 322 2.18 -12.89 23.46
N GLN A 323 1.01 -13.17 22.87
CA GLN A 323 0.41 -14.50 22.85
C GLN A 323 0.94 -15.40 21.72
N GLN A 324 1.71 -14.90 20.76
CA GLN A 324 2.28 -15.72 19.69
C GLN A 324 3.63 -16.30 20.14
N TYR A 325 3.81 -17.62 19.98
CA TYR A 325 5.08 -18.29 20.24
C TYR A 325 6.13 -17.87 19.21
N GLY A 326 7.30 -17.43 19.67
CA GLY A 326 8.46 -17.11 18.84
C GLY A 326 9.20 -15.82 19.25
N SER A 327 10.37 -15.60 18.67
CA SER A 327 11.09 -14.32 18.82
C SER A 327 10.51 -13.29 17.86
N TYR A 328 10.03 -12.15 18.38
CA TYR A 328 9.71 -10.98 17.56
C TYR A 328 11.03 -10.31 17.13
N ASN A 329 11.60 -10.81 16.04
CA ASN A 329 12.73 -10.19 15.36
C ASN A 329 12.21 -8.98 14.59
N TYR A 330 12.45 -7.80 15.14
CA TYR A 330 12.10 -6.55 14.49
C TYR A 330 13.29 -6.01 13.68
N ASN A 331 13.04 -5.69 12.41
CA ASN A 331 14.06 -5.14 11.52
C ASN A 331 13.92 -3.61 11.42
N ILE A 332 14.62 -2.89 12.31
CA ILE A 332 14.68 -1.43 12.26
C ILE A 332 15.38 -0.92 10.99
N SER A 333 16.34 -1.67 10.44
CA SER A 333 17.08 -1.28 9.24
C SER A 333 16.16 -1.06 8.04
N ALA A 334 15.13 -1.88 7.87
CA ALA A 334 14.14 -1.69 6.80
C ALA A 334 13.36 -0.37 6.93
N LEU A 335 13.04 0.07 8.15
CA LEU A 335 12.40 1.37 8.35
C LEU A 335 13.35 2.55 8.08
N LEU A 336 14.62 2.40 8.46
CA LEU A 336 15.66 3.40 8.21
C LEU A 336 15.93 3.53 6.71
N ASP A 337 16.07 2.40 5.99
CA ASP A 337 16.24 2.38 4.54
C ASP A 337 15.05 3.06 3.84
N ASN A 338 13.81 2.84 4.32
CA ASN A 338 12.64 3.52 3.78
C ASN A 338 12.69 5.04 3.95
N TYR A 339 13.12 5.54 5.12
CA TYR A 339 13.29 6.98 5.35
C TYR A 339 14.40 7.58 4.47
N LEU A 340 15.57 6.94 4.45
CA LEU A 340 16.73 7.42 3.71
C LEU A 340 16.51 7.43 2.19
N ALA A 341 15.54 6.64 1.70
CA ALA A 341 15.19 6.60 0.29
C ALA A 341 14.48 7.87 -0.23
N PHE A 342 13.82 8.65 0.63
CA PHE A 342 13.10 9.88 0.22
C PHE A 342 13.50 11.13 1.01
N ALA A 343 14.29 10.99 2.07
CA ALA A 343 14.75 12.13 2.87
C ALA A 343 15.93 12.83 2.20
N ASP A 344 15.83 14.15 2.04
CA ASP A 344 16.95 14.97 1.58
C ASP A 344 18.10 15.00 2.61
N SER A 345 19.34 14.99 2.14
CA SER A 345 20.55 15.03 2.97
C SER A 345 20.67 16.27 3.87
N SER A 346 19.98 17.37 3.51
CA SER A 346 19.87 18.59 4.30
C SER A 346 18.92 18.47 5.48
N ASN A 347 18.09 17.40 5.56
CA ASN A 347 17.23 17.18 6.71
C ASN A 347 18.08 16.93 7.97
N PRO A 348 17.81 17.61 9.10
CA PRO A 348 18.61 17.47 10.32
C PRO A 348 18.73 16.03 10.85
N LEU A 349 17.78 15.15 10.51
CA LEU A 349 17.77 13.75 10.96
C LEU A 349 18.40 12.78 9.97
N TYR A 350 18.75 13.22 8.76
CA TYR A 350 19.35 12.35 7.74
C TYR A 350 20.66 11.73 8.23
N SER A 351 21.60 12.55 8.69
CA SER A 351 22.92 12.08 9.16
C SER A 351 22.80 11.17 10.38
N VAL A 352 21.90 11.50 11.31
CA VAL A 352 21.63 10.71 12.52
C VAL A 352 21.09 9.32 12.18
N LEU A 353 20.09 9.26 11.32
CA LEU A 353 19.44 8.00 10.94
C LEU A 353 20.27 7.18 9.96
N SER A 354 21.06 7.82 9.10
CA SER A 354 22.06 7.16 8.24
C SER A 354 23.15 6.48 9.08
N LYS A 355 23.68 7.19 10.09
CA LYS A 355 24.61 6.58 11.05
C LYS A 355 23.98 5.41 11.78
N LEU A 356 22.76 5.56 12.31
CA LEU A 356 22.06 4.48 13.00
C LEU A 356 21.88 3.26 12.10
N ARG A 357 21.53 3.46 10.82
CA ARG A 357 21.41 2.38 9.84
C ARG A 357 22.72 1.63 9.65
N ASN A 358 23.84 2.36 9.53
CA ASN A 358 25.16 1.76 9.40
C ASN A 358 25.63 1.07 10.69
N ASP A 359 25.26 1.59 11.86
CA ASP A 359 25.53 0.93 13.13
C ASP A 359 24.79 -0.43 13.17
N HIS A 360 23.53 -0.49 12.75
CA HIS A 360 22.73 -1.73 12.70
C HIS A 360 23.16 -2.74 11.62
N SER A 361 23.98 -2.36 10.64
CA SER A 361 24.59 -3.32 9.70
C SER A 361 25.81 -4.04 10.30
N ASN A 362 26.34 -3.55 11.42
CA ASN A 362 27.40 -4.23 12.17
C ASN A 362 26.77 -5.24 13.15
N GLU A 363 27.07 -6.53 12.98
CA GLU A 363 26.52 -7.59 13.82
C GLU A 363 26.89 -7.48 15.31
N SER A 364 27.99 -6.78 15.61
CA SER A 364 28.50 -6.53 16.97
C SER A 364 27.88 -5.29 17.61
N TYR A 365 27.11 -4.49 16.86
CA TYR A 365 26.46 -3.31 17.41
C TYR A 365 25.35 -3.72 18.38
N VAL A 366 25.42 -3.17 19.59
CA VAL A 366 24.39 -3.32 20.61
C VAL A 366 23.84 -1.94 20.92
N GLN A 367 22.58 -1.72 20.55
CA GLN A 367 21.89 -0.51 20.93
C GLN A 367 21.56 -0.55 22.43
N ASP A 368 22.06 0.44 23.16
CA ASP A 368 21.74 0.61 24.57
C ASP A 368 20.34 1.20 24.76
N SER A 369 19.37 0.31 24.84
CA SER A 369 17.96 0.63 25.12
C SER A 369 17.67 0.90 26.60
N THR A 370 18.64 0.75 27.52
CA THR A 370 18.44 1.11 28.95
C THR A 370 18.16 2.60 29.11
N LYS A 371 18.60 3.41 28.15
CA LYS A 371 18.33 4.85 28.06
C LYS A 371 16.88 5.21 27.76
N TYR A 372 16.02 4.24 27.45
CA TYR A 372 14.64 4.49 27.03
C TYR A 372 13.60 3.54 27.64
N LEU A 373 14.01 2.59 28.49
CA LEU A 373 13.09 1.87 29.36
C LEU A 373 12.58 2.86 30.40
N TRP A 374 11.51 3.58 30.03
CA TRP A 374 10.62 4.35 30.90
C TRP A 374 11.31 4.77 32.19
N THR A 375 12.09 5.85 32.14
CA THR A 375 12.20 6.69 33.32
C THR A 375 10.77 7.13 33.63
N SER A 376 10.11 6.31 34.45
CA SER A 376 9.09 6.72 35.38
C SER A 376 9.72 7.76 36.30
N LEU A 377 10.07 8.92 35.74
CA LEU A 377 10.02 10.12 36.55
C LEU A 377 8.52 10.31 36.80
N PRO A 378 8.07 10.25 38.06
CA PRO A 378 6.72 10.69 38.35
C PRO A 378 6.61 12.08 37.75
N LEU A 379 5.55 12.30 36.96
CA LEU A 379 5.13 13.65 36.60
C LEU A 379 5.12 14.45 37.91
N ARG A 380 6.08 15.36 38.07
CA ARG A 380 6.04 16.39 39.10
C ARG A 380 5.19 17.53 38.60
#